data_AF-A0A6F9C9V0-F1
#
_entry.id   AF-A0A6F9C9V0-F1
#
_cell.length_a   1.000
_cell.length_b   1.000
_cell.length_c   1.000
_cell.angle_alpha   90.00
_cell.angle_beta   90.00
_cell.angle_gamma   90.00
#
_symmetry.space_group_name_H-M   'P 1'
#
loop_
_entity.id
_entity.type
_entity.pdbx_description
1 polymer ?
#
loop_
_entity_poly.entity_id
_entity_poly.type
_entity_poly.pdbx_seq_one_letter_code
_entity_poly.pdbx_strand_id
1 'polypeptide(L)'
;MAKFHTDAYLEHLHKISQDGDNDDPPQSGDFGLGYLCYLGLWVGACGKDATSVRDEASGFCYVNDAVLGILKLRGKYERVLYVDVDLHHGDGVEDAFSFTSKVMTVSLHKFSPGFFPGTGDLGKGRWYAVNVHLDDGIKDDRYFQVFTSVMKEVQTLFNPEAVVMQLGADTMAGDPMCSFNMTPVGVAQSLRHILDWHLPTMLLGGGRSRTVQLQTATGRRRDEGRRGEKGNNTTLSPLDLTEGLCFSPSLSPYLFLSSYKNLFFTEYGPDYSLEISPSCRHDRNETKHLDT
;
A
#
# COMPACT_ATOMS: atom_id res chain seq x y z
N MET A 1 15.62 -9.44 7.30
CA MET A 1 15.44 -8.22 8.10
C MET A 1 16.75 -7.44 8.20
N ALA A 2 17.83 -8.03 8.74
CA ALA A 2 19.17 -7.41 8.85
C ALA A 2 19.87 -7.02 7.52
N LYS A 3 19.25 -7.32 6.37
CA LYS A 3 19.73 -6.80 5.07
C LYS A 3 19.46 -5.31 4.88
N PHE A 4 18.58 -4.74 5.71
CA PHE A 4 18.21 -3.32 5.67
C PHE A 4 18.32 -2.73 7.08
N HIS A 5 17.50 -3.23 8.00
CA HIS A 5 17.50 -2.78 9.40
C HIS A 5 18.80 -3.12 10.13
N THR A 6 19.21 -2.28 11.08
CA THR A 6 20.37 -2.58 11.92
C THR A 6 20.10 -3.72 12.90
N ASP A 7 21.16 -4.42 13.29
CA ASP A 7 21.07 -5.50 14.28
C ASP A 7 20.57 -4.96 15.62
N ALA A 8 21.03 -3.78 16.05
CA ALA A 8 20.58 -3.13 17.29
C ALA A 8 19.07 -2.89 17.32
N TYR A 9 18.49 -2.38 16.22
CA TYR A 9 17.05 -2.17 16.11
C TYR A 9 16.27 -3.51 16.15
N LEU A 10 16.75 -4.52 15.42
CA LEU A 10 16.10 -5.83 15.37
C LEU A 10 16.18 -6.59 16.71
N GLU A 11 17.30 -6.49 17.41
CA GLU A 11 17.46 -7.02 18.76
C GLU A 11 16.50 -6.33 19.74
N HIS A 12 16.34 -5.01 19.62
CA HIS A 12 15.38 -4.25 20.43
C HIS A 12 13.94 -4.67 20.17
N LEU A 13 13.53 -4.77 18.90
CA LEU A 13 12.20 -5.29 18.53
C LEU A 13 11.98 -6.72 19.04
N HIS A 14 13.00 -7.57 18.99
CA HIS A 14 12.92 -8.94 19.50
C HIS A 14 12.69 -8.98 21.01
N LYS A 15 13.45 -8.18 21.78
CA LYS A 15 13.32 -8.06 23.24
C LYS A 15 11.91 -7.60 23.62
N ILE A 16 11.43 -6.52 23.02
CA ILE A 16 10.10 -5.98 23.30
C ILE A 16 8.98 -6.96 22.92
N SER A 17 9.16 -7.73 21.84
CA SER A 17 8.19 -8.75 21.44
C SER A 17 8.03 -9.87 22.47
N GLN A 18 9.04 -10.13 23.29
CA GLN A 18 9.05 -11.22 24.27
C GLN A 18 8.64 -10.73 25.66
N ASP A 19 9.27 -9.63 26.09
CA ASP A 19 9.25 -9.21 27.49
C ASP A 19 8.32 -8.00 27.73
N GLY A 20 7.83 -7.39 26.65
CA GLY A 20 7.15 -6.09 26.69
C GLY A 20 8.13 -4.94 26.96
N ASP A 21 7.60 -3.72 27.10
CA ASP A 21 8.40 -2.49 27.30
C ASP A 21 8.55 -2.12 28.78
N ASN A 22 8.75 -3.11 29.64
CA ASN A 22 8.73 -2.89 31.09
C ASN A 22 10.07 -2.34 31.62
N ASP A 23 11.16 -2.51 30.86
CA ASP A 23 12.53 -2.28 31.38
C ASP A 23 13.27 -1.09 30.74
N ASP A 24 12.95 -0.62 29.52
CA ASP A 24 13.71 0.43 28.80
C ASP A 24 12.85 1.43 27.97
N PRO A 25 11.85 2.13 28.58
CA PRO A 25 10.97 3.05 27.85
C PRO A 25 11.66 4.21 27.08
N PRO A 26 12.81 4.79 27.50
CA PRO A 26 13.49 5.84 26.73
C PRO A 26 14.04 5.33 25.40
N GLN A 27 14.59 4.11 25.38
CA GLN A 27 15.22 3.52 24.20
C GLN A 27 14.15 3.10 23.16
N SER A 28 12.97 2.68 23.62
CA SER A 28 11.81 2.43 22.76
C SER A 28 11.38 3.69 22.01
N GLY A 29 11.41 4.85 22.66
CA GLY A 29 11.16 6.15 22.03
C GLY A 29 12.18 6.48 20.93
N ASP A 30 13.48 6.22 21.17
CA ASP A 30 14.54 6.45 20.19
C ASP A 30 14.42 5.57 18.93
N PHE A 31 13.76 4.42 19.05
CA PHE A 31 13.44 3.51 17.95
C PHE A 31 12.02 3.70 17.38
N GLY A 32 11.34 4.79 17.73
CA GLY A 32 10.02 5.17 17.19
C GLY A 32 8.85 4.34 17.71
N LEU A 33 9.05 3.56 18.78
CA LEU A 33 7.96 2.82 19.44
C LEU A 33 7.17 3.75 20.36
N GLY A 34 5.84 3.64 20.31
CA GLY A 34 4.96 4.56 21.03
C GLY A 34 3.53 4.56 20.51
N TYR A 35 2.88 5.72 20.50
CA TYR A 35 1.44 5.85 20.23
C TYR A 35 1.02 5.34 18.84
N LEU A 36 1.84 5.56 17.81
CA LEU A 36 1.59 5.07 16.44
C LEU A 36 2.20 3.69 16.17
N CYS A 37 3.09 3.21 17.03
CA CYS A 37 3.74 1.90 16.91
C CYS A 37 3.63 1.17 18.25
N TYR A 38 2.39 0.83 18.63
CA TYR A 38 2.08 0.27 19.95
C TYR A 38 2.87 -1.00 20.26
N LEU A 39 3.16 -1.21 21.53
CA LEU A 39 4.03 -2.25 22.09
C LEU A 39 3.47 -3.70 22.01
N GLY A 40 2.47 -3.94 21.16
CA GLY A 40 1.99 -5.28 20.80
C GLY A 40 2.41 -5.58 19.36
N LEU A 41 3.59 -6.19 19.17
CA LEU A 41 4.13 -6.50 17.85
C LEU A 41 3.18 -7.43 17.07
N TRP A 42 2.59 -6.92 15.99
CA TRP A 42 2.05 -7.76 14.94
C TRP A 42 2.99 -7.71 13.74
N VAL A 43 3.97 -8.63 13.73
CA VAL A 43 4.87 -8.85 12.58
C VAL A 43 4.14 -9.69 11.54
N GLY A 44 3.18 -9.08 10.84
CA GLY A 44 2.60 -9.63 9.62
C GLY A 44 2.73 -8.61 8.52
N ALA A 45 3.14 -9.07 7.32
CA ALA A 45 3.33 -8.31 6.07
C ALA A 45 3.07 -6.80 6.22
N CYS A 46 4.14 -6.07 6.43
CA CYS A 46 4.13 -4.67 6.82
C CYS A 46 3.93 -3.75 5.62
N GLY A 47 2.94 -4.02 4.78
CA GLY A 47 2.57 -3.11 3.70
C GLY A 47 2.03 -1.75 4.19
N LYS A 48 1.88 -1.56 5.50
CA LYS A 48 1.10 -0.50 6.16
C LYS A 48 1.78 0.87 6.13
N ASP A 49 1.78 1.53 4.98
CA ASP A 49 2.21 2.93 4.80
C ASP A 49 3.73 3.05 4.51
N ALA A 50 4.47 1.93 4.56
CA ALA A 50 5.88 1.79 4.18
C ALA A 50 6.85 2.82 4.82
N THR A 51 6.46 3.38 5.98
CA THR A 51 7.10 4.53 6.62
C THR A 51 8.25 4.20 7.57
N SER A 52 8.45 2.93 7.93
CA SER A 52 9.59 2.57 8.79
C SER A 52 10.91 2.80 8.04
N VAL A 53 11.79 3.59 8.63
CA VAL A 53 13.15 3.83 8.16
C VAL A 53 14.10 2.78 8.75
N ARG A 54 15.37 2.85 8.38
CA ARG A 54 16.37 1.80 8.66
C ARG A 54 16.40 1.36 10.13
N ASP A 55 16.32 2.32 11.05
CA ASP A 55 16.52 2.10 12.48
C ASP A 55 15.33 2.55 13.32
N GLU A 56 14.16 2.83 12.73
CA GLU A 56 13.04 3.42 13.46
C GLU A 56 11.69 2.86 12.96
N ALA A 57 10.82 2.49 13.90
CA ALA A 57 9.42 2.20 13.61
C ALA A 57 8.66 3.50 13.36
N SER A 58 7.78 3.54 12.37
CA SER A 58 7.01 4.74 12.05
C SER A 58 5.69 4.34 11.40
N GLY A 59 4.60 5.05 11.71
CA GLY A 59 3.31 4.85 11.03
C GLY A 59 2.80 3.41 11.05
N PHE A 60 2.84 2.72 12.19
CA PHE A 60 2.48 1.29 12.32
C PHE A 60 3.42 0.30 11.61
N CYS A 61 4.53 0.76 11.02
CA CYS A 61 5.56 -0.08 10.43
C CYS A 61 6.72 -0.35 11.40
N TYR A 62 7.05 -1.62 11.63
CA TYR A 62 8.21 -2.05 12.43
C TYR A 62 9.33 -2.66 11.56
N VAL A 63 8.99 -3.20 10.39
CA VAL A 63 9.95 -3.78 9.46
C VAL A 63 9.51 -3.41 8.06
N ASN A 64 10.40 -2.81 7.27
CA ASN A 64 10.10 -2.39 5.90
C ASN A 64 10.20 -3.59 4.94
N ASP A 65 9.12 -4.36 4.81
CA ASP A 65 9.06 -5.51 3.92
C ASP A 65 9.08 -5.12 2.44
N ALA A 66 8.56 -3.94 2.08
CA ALA A 66 8.71 -3.37 0.75
C ALA A 66 10.19 -3.22 0.35
N VAL A 67 11.01 -2.59 1.20
CA VAL A 67 12.46 -2.48 0.98
C VAL A 67 13.12 -3.85 0.87
N LEU A 68 12.79 -4.79 1.75
CA LEU A 68 13.35 -6.15 1.69
C LEU A 68 12.95 -6.90 0.41
N GLY A 69 11.72 -6.70 -0.07
CA GLY A 69 11.23 -7.26 -1.32
C GLY A 69 11.94 -6.67 -2.54
N ILE A 70 12.14 -5.34 -2.57
CA ILE A 70 12.91 -4.66 -3.61
C ILE A 70 14.36 -5.16 -3.62
N LEU A 71 15.01 -5.27 -2.45
CA LEU A 71 16.37 -5.82 -2.35
C LEU A 71 16.45 -7.27 -2.87
N LYS A 72 15.41 -8.07 -2.65
CA LYS A 72 15.33 -9.44 -3.20
C LYS A 72 15.19 -9.42 -4.73
N LEU A 73 14.34 -8.56 -5.28
CA LEU A 73 14.15 -8.39 -6.73
C LEU A 73 15.40 -7.83 -7.41
N ARG A 74 16.11 -6.90 -6.78
CA ARG A 74 17.39 -6.33 -7.25
C ARG A 74 18.51 -7.37 -7.40
N GLY A 75 18.39 -8.54 -6.78
CA GLY A 75 19.29 -9.67 -7.04
C GLY A 75 19.10 -10.31 -8.42
N LYS A 76 18.01 -10.00 -9.13
CA LYS A 76 17.68 -10.54 -10.46
C LYS A 76 17.44 -9.44 -11.51
N TYR A 77 16.85 -8.32 -11.13
CA TYR A 77 16.43 -7.24 -12.03
C TYR A 77 17.24 -5.97 -11.79
N GLU A 78 17.66 -5.32 -12.87
CA GLU A 78 18.57 -4.18 -12.78
C GLU A 78 17.86 -2.86 -12.42
N ARG A 79 16.59 -2.74 -12.81
CA ARG A 79 15.73 -1.60 -12.50
C ARG A 79 14.42 -2.09 -11.90
N VAL A 80 14.17 -1.74 -10.65
CA VAL A 80 12.93 -2.06 -9.94
C VAL A 80 12.14 -0.78 -9.72
N LEU A 81 10.90 -0.74 -10.16
CA LEU A 81 9.98 0.37 -9.88
C LEU A 81 9.18 0.05 -8.60
N TYR A 82 9.13 1.00 -7.67
CA TYR A 82 8.21 0.99 -6.54
C TYR A 82 7.09 2.00 -6.82
N VAL A 83 5.84 1.53 -6.81
CA VAL A 83 4.64 2.35 -6.99
C VAL A 83 3.82 2.31 -5.70
N ASP A 84 3.53 3.47 -5.15
CA ASP A 84 2.80 3.64 -3.91
C ASP A 84 1.50 4.41 -4.15
N VAL A 85 0.36 3.76 -3.90
CA VAL A 85 -0.97 4.36 -3.99
C VAL A 85 -1.64 4.50 -2.61
N ASP A 86 -0.86 4.40 -1.53
CA ASP A 86 -1.30 4.74 -0.17
C ASP A 86 -1.69 6.21 -0.05
N LEU A 87 -2.54 6.52 0.93
CA LEU A 87 -2.87 7.91 1.23
C LEU A 87 -1.63 8.68 1.72
N HIS A 88 -0.73 7.99 2.43
CA HIS A 88 0.49 8.56 3.01
C HIS A 88 1.66 8.44 2.05
N HIS A 89 2.62 9.35 2.20
CA HIS A 89 3.88 9.26 1.47
C HIS A 89 4.70 8.05 1.95
N GLY A 90 5.13 7.19 1.03
CA GLY A 90 5.99 6.03 1.28
C GLY A 90 7.45 6.39 1.57
N ASP A 91 7.66 7.22 2.58
CA ASP A 91 8.93 7.88 2.89
C ASP A 91 10.06 6.93 3.28
N GLY A 92 9.76 5.84 3.99
CA GLY A 92 10.75 4.83 4.35
C GLY A 92 11.34 4.11 3.12
N VAL A 93 10.54 3.88 2.07
CA VAL A 93 11.01 3.28 0.82
C VAL A 93 11.75 4.31 -0.02
N GLU A 94 11.25 5.54 -0.10
CA GLU A 94 11.94 6.64 -0.77
C GLU A 94 13.34 6.86 -0.17
N ASP A 95 13.45 7.01 1.16
CA ASP A 95 14.72 7.26 1.83
C ASP A 95 15.72 6.12 1.60
N ALA A 96 15.27 4.87 1.75
CA ALA A 96 16.08 3.67 1.56
C ALA A 96 16.74 3.58 0.17
N PHE A 97 16.10 4.15 -0.85
CA PHE A 97 16.57 4.10 -2.23
C PHE A 97 16.92 5.46 -2.83
N SER A 98 16.86 6.54 -2.05
CA SER A 98 17.13 7.90 -2.49
C SER A 98 18.54 8.09 -3.08
N PHE A 99 19.50 7.22 -2.72
CA PHE A 99 20.90 7.23 -3.17
C PHE A 99 21.20 6.32 -4.37
N THR A 100 20.19 5.73 -5.02
CA THR A 100 20.40 4.83 -6.18
C THR A 100 19.52 5.19 -7.36
N SER A 101 20.05 5.02 -8.57
CA SER A 101 19.29 5.11 -9.83
C SER A 101 18.69 3.77 -10.27
N LYS A 102 18.89 2.72 -9.47
CA LYS A 102 18.45 1.35 -9.81
C LYS A 102 17.07 1.01 -9.27
N VAL A 103 16.56 1.86 -8.38
CA VAL A 103 15.20 1.78 -7.87
C VAL A 103 14.61 3.17 -8.07
N MET A 104 13.43 3.23 -8.68
CA MET A 104 12.65 4.45 -8.76
C MET A 104 11.44 4.32 -7.83
N THR A 105 11.19 5.32 -7.00
CA THR A 105 10.00 5.39 -6.15
C THR A 105 9.01 6.38 -6.74
N VAL A 106 7.74 5.98 -6.83
CA VAL A 106 6.65 6.85 -7.27
C VAL A 106 5.53 6.76 -6.26
N SER A 107 5.17 7.89 -5.63
CA SER A 107 4.12 7.94 -4.61
C SER A 107 3.10 9.00 -4.95
N LEU A 108 1.82 8.62 -4.92
CA LEU A 108 0.67 9.52 -5.08
C LEU A 108 -0.07 9.62 -3.76
N HIS A 109 0.18 10.69 -3.01
CA HIS A 109 -0.25 10.81 -1.62
C HIS A 109 -0.86 12.17 -1.33
N LYS A 110 -1.58 12.27 -0.21
CA LYS A 110 -2.03 13.58 0.27
C LYS A 110 -0.81 14.38 0.73
N PHE A 111 -0.69 15.61 0.25
CA PHE A 111 0.33 16.53 0.74
C PHE A 111 -0.31 17.83 1.22
N SER A 112 -0.32 18.04 2.54
CA SER A 112 -0.84 19.27 3.13
C SER A 112 -0.15 19.57 4.47
N PRO A 113 -0.05 20.84 4.89
CA PRO A 113 0.57 21.20 6.16
C PRO A 113 -0.01 20.41 7.34
N GLY A 114 0.86 19.71 8.07
CA GLY A 114 0.47 18.90 9.23
C GLY A 114 -0.09 17.50 8.90
N PHE A 115 -0.13 17.09 7.64
CA PHE A 115 -0.45 15.71 7.28
C PHE A 115 0.79 14.82 7.37
N PHE A 116 0.62 13.63 7.96
CA PHE A 116 1.70 12.65 8.13
C PHE A 116 2.10 12.05 6.78
N PRO A 117 3.38 11.70 6.56
CA PRO A 117 4.55 11.93 7.42
C PRO A 117 5.16 13.34 7.31
N GLY A 118 4.62 14.20 6.43
CA GLY A 118 5.13 15.57 6.20
C GLY A 118 6.37 15.63 5.29
N THR A 119 6.72 14.51 4.66
CA THR A 119 7.77 14.38 3.63
C THR A 119 7.15 14.24 2.23
N GLY A 120 7.95 13.98 1.20
CA GLY A 120 7.47 13.83 -0.19
C GLY A 120 7.42 15.13 -0.98
N ASP A 121 8.10 16.18 -0.53
CA ASP A 121 8.12 17.51 -1.17
C ASP A 121 8.67 17.46 -2.62
N LEU A 122 8.19 18.37 -3.48
CA LEU A 122 8.58 18.41 -4.89
C LEU A 122 10.08 18.74 -5.02
N GLY A 123 10.80 17.94 -5.81
CA GLY A 123 12.20 18.20 -6.16
C GLY A 123 13.24 17.85 -5.09
N LYS A 124 12.85 17.31 -3.93
CA LYS A 124 13.82 16.73 -2.96
C LYS A 124 14.30 15.34 -3.33
N GLY A 125 13.56 14.63 -4.18
CA GLY A 125 13.97 13.36 -4.77
C GLY A 125 15.13 13.54 -5.76
N ARG A 126 16.21 12.76 -5.62
CA ARG A 126 17.31 12.76 -6.61
C ARG A 126 16.90 12.04 -7.90
N TRP A 127 16.22 12.72 -8.82
CA TRP A 127 15.84 12.30 -10.19
C TRP A 127 15.09 10.95 -10.35
N TYR A 128 15.09 10.07 -9.35
CA TYR A 128 14.52 8.71 -9.31
C TYR A 128 13.50 8.56 -8.17
N ALA A 129 13.05 9.67 -7.61
CA ALA A 129 11.94 9.72 -6.67
C ALA A 129 10.93 10.74 -7.22
N VAL A 130 9.70 10.26 -7.45
CA VAL A 130 8.61 11.00 -8.07
C VAL A 130 7.47 11.09 -7.05
N ASN A 131 7.22 12.30 -6.57
CA ASN A 131 6.15 12.56 -5.61
C ASN A 131 5.04 13.36 -6.28
N VAL A 132 3.82 12.84 -6.18
CA VAL A 132 2.62 13.44 -6.77
C VAL A 132 1.72 13.90 -5.63
N HIS A 133 1.61 15.21 -5.48
CA HIS A 133 0.81 15.83 -4.43
C HIS A 133 -0.65 15.87 -4.82
N LEU A 134 -1.50 15.34 -3.94
CA LEU A 134 -2.94 15.35 -4.10
C LEU A 134 -3.60 16.01 -2.88
N ASP A 135 -4.75 16.62 -3.12
CA ASP A 135 -5.61 17.24 -2.12
C ASP A 135 -6.79 16.34 -1.75
N ASP A 136 -7.49 16.71 -0.68
CA ASP A 136 -8.67 16.00 -0.21
C ASP A 136 -9.76 15.85 -1.30
N GLY A 137 -10.45 14.72 -1.23
CA GLY A 137 -11.67 14.49 -2.00
C GLY A 137 -11.48 13.99 -3.42
N ILE A 138 -10.24 13.71 -3.86
CA ILE A 138 -9.98 13.10 -5.18
C ILE A 138 -10.80 11.81 -5.37
N LYS A 139 -11.30 11.61 -6.60
CA LYS A 139 -12.12 10.47 -7.00
C LYS A 139 -11.45 9.67 -8.11
N ASP A 140 -11.96 8.46 -8.34
CA ASP A 140 -11.43 7.46 -9.27
C ASP A 140 -10.97 8.01 -10.61
N ASP A 141 -11.86 8.69 -11.36
CA ASP A 141 -11.54 9.19 -12.71
C ASP A 141 -10.34 10.16 -12.72
N ARG A 142 -10.31 11.09 -11.75
CA ARG A 142 -9.25 12.10 -11.67
C ARG A 142 -7.94 11.48 -11.20
N TYR A 143 -8.01 10.62 -10.19
CA TYR A 143 -6.84 9.89 -9.70
C TYR A 143 -6.22 9.05 -10.80
N PHE A 144 -7.03 8.28 -11.53
CA PHE A 144 -6.56 7.43 -12.62
C PHE A 144 -5.98 8.24 -13.79
N GLN A 145 -6.55 9.40 -14.10
CA GLN A 145 -6.00 10.33 -15.09
C GLN A 145 -4.58 10.79 -14.71
N VAL A 146 -4.38 11.20 -13.46
CA VAL A 146 -3.05 11.62 -12.96
C VAL A 146 -2.10 10.44 -12.93
N PHE A 147 -2.54 9.31 -12.38
CA PHE A 147 -1.76 8.08 -12.29
C PHE A 147 -1.22 7.64 -13.65
N THR A 148 -2.09 7.52 -14.66
CA THR A 148 -1.69 7.08 -16.00
C THR A 148 -0.78 8.08 -16.71
N SER A 149 -0.98 9.39 -16.50
CA SER A 149 -0.09 10.43 -17.03
C SER A 149 1.33 10.26 -16.49
N VAL A 150 1.48 10.16 -15.17
CA VAL A 150 2.79 10.00 -14.52
C VAL A 150 3.43 8.66 -14.89
N MET A 151 2.68 7.56 -14.83
CA MET A 151 3.19 6.22 -15.08
C MET A 151 3.68 6.03 -16.51
N LYS A 152 3.07 6.71 -17.49
CA LYS A 152 3.53 6.69 -18.88
C LYS A 152 4.94 7.29 -19.03
N GLU A 153 5.21 8.42 -18.37
CA GLU A 153 6.53 9.04 -18.39
C GLU A 153 7.56 8.19 -17.63
N VAL A 154 7.17 7.67 -16.46
CA VAL A 154 7.99 6.73 -15.67
C VAL A 154 8.39 5.50 -16.49
N GLN A 155 7.43 4.87 -17.18
CA GLN A 155 7.70 3.71 -18.03
C GLN A 155 8.70 4.06 -19.14
N THR A 156 8.52 5.22 -19.78
CA THR A 156 9.36 5.66 -20.90
C THR A 156 10.78 6.00 -20.46
N LEU A 157 10.93 6.71 -19.34
CA LEU A 157 12.22 7.25 -18.88
C LEU A 157 13.01 6.25 -18.03
N PHE A 158 12.34 5.51 -17.15
CA PHE A 158 12.99 4.57 -16.25
C PHE A 158 13.11 3.15 -16.83
N ASN A 159 12.16 2.76 -17.69
CA ASN A 159 12.09 1.45 -18.33
C ASN A 159 12.33 0.29 -17.33
N PRO A 160 11.43 0.08 -16.34
CA PRO A 160 11.63 -0.91 -15.29
C PRO A 160 11.60 -2.35 -15.79
N GLU A 161 12.25 -3.25 -15.05
CA GLU A 161 12.30 -4.69 -15.34
C GLU A 161 11.43 -5.51 -14.37
N ALA A 162 11.08 -4.93 -13.22
CA ALA A 162 10.13 -5.48 -12.26
C ALA A 162 9.45 -4.33 -11.49
N VAL A 163 8.24 -4.60 -10.98
CA VAL A 163 7.44 -3.64 -10.23
C VAL A 163 7.12 -4.18 -8.84
N VAL A 164 7.15 -3.31 -7.85
CA VAL A 164 6.55 -3.51 -6.52
C VAL A 164 5.46 -2.47 -6.38
N MET A 165 4.21 -2.90 -6.17
CA MET A 165 3.07 -2.01 -6.02
C MET A 165 2.46 -2.16 -4.63
N GLN A 166 2.50 -1.08 -3.86
CA GLN A 166 1.84 -0.95 -2.57
C GLN A 166 0.41 -0.46 -2.84
N LEU A 167 -0.58 -1.18 -2.30
CA LEU A 167 -2.02 -0.94 -2.51
C LEU A 167 -2.70 -0.52 -1.19
N GLY A 168 -2.32 0.64 -0.67
CA GLY A 168 -2.90 1.23 0.54
C GLY A 168 -4.39 1.46 0.42
N ALA A 169 -5.16 0.93 1.37
CA ALA A 169 -6.63 1.00 1.32
C ALA A 169 -7.19 2.29 1.94
N ASP A 170 -6.37 3.09 2.60
CA ASP A 170 -6.80 4.30 3.33
C ASP A 170 -7.13 5.50 2.43
N THR A 171 -6.96 5.34 1.11
CA THR A 171 -7.48 6.23 0.08
C THR A 171 -9.01 6.10 -0.12
N MET A 172 -9.62 5.02 0.37
CA MET A 172 -11.01 4.67 0.11
C MET A 172 -12.01 5.62 0.78
N ALA A 173 -13.13 5.88 0.10
CA ALA A 173 -14.25 6.59 0.67
C ALA A 173 -14.77 5.89 1.93
N GLY A 174 -14.98 6.67 3.00
CA GLY A 174 -15.42 6.17 4.30
C GLY A 174 -14.29 5.69 5.22
N ASP A 175 -13.04 5.77 4.77
CA ASP A 175 -11.88 5.55 5.63
C ASP A 175 -11.84 6.57 6.80
N PRO A 176 -11.43 6.18 8.02
CA PRO A 176 -11.33 7.08 9.16
C PRO A 176 -10.43 8.30 8.95
N MET A 177 -9.42 8.22 8.07
CA MET A 177 -8.55 9.35 7.70
C MET A 177 -9.33 10.46 6.99
N CYS A 178 -10.48 10.12 6.39
CA CYS A 178 -11.43 11.07 5.80
C CYS A 178 -10.77 12.07 4.84
N SER A 179 -9.90 11.58 3.96
CA SER A 179 -9.16 12.41 3.00
C SER A 179 -9.57 12.14 1.55
N PHE A 180 -9.06 11.11 0.89
CA PHE A 180 -9.45 10.78 -0.48
C PHE A 180 -10.83 10.15 -0.55
N ASN A 181 -11.44 10.18 -1.73
CA ASN A 181 -12.81 9.73 -1.98
C ASN A 181 -12.85 8.64 -3.06
N MET A 182 -11.85 7.76 -3.04
CA MET A 182 -11.66 6.68 -3.99
C MET A 182 -12.60 5.50 -3.72
N THR A 183 -12.76 4.65 -4.72
CA THR A 183 -13.35 3.33 -4.57
C THR A 183 -12.34 2.25 -4.96
N PRO A 184 -12.62 0.96 -4.63
CA PRO A 184 -11.79 -0.15 -5.08
C PRO A 184 -11.63 -0.20 -6.61
N VAL A 185 -12.61 0.33 -7.36
CA VAL A 185 -12.57 0.38 -8.83
C VAL A 185 -11.43 1.28 -9.30
N GLY A 186 -11.25 2.48 -8.71
CA GLY A 186 -10.16 3.39 -9.08
C GLY A 186 -8.78 2.79 -8.81
N VAL A 187 -8.59 2.14 -7.66
CA VAL A 187 -7.33 1.44 -7.34
C VAL A 187 -7.11 0.24 -8.26
N ALA A 188 -8.15 -0.53 -8.57
CA ALA A 188 -8.08 -1.66 -9.49
C ALA A 188 -7.74 -1.23 -10.93
N GLN A 189 -8.20 -0.07 -11.37
CA GLN A 189 -7.80 0.53 -12.65
C GLN A 189 -6.30 0.84 -12.68
N SER A 190 -5.77 1.46 -11.62
CA SER A 190 -4.34 1.74 -11.47
C SER A 190 -3.50 0.46 -11.48
N LEU A 191 -3.94 -0.58 -10.74
CA LEU A 191 -3.28 -1.89 -10.76
C LEU A 191 -3.31 -2.52 -12.15
N ARG A 192 -4.47 -2.51 -12.82
CA ARG A 192 -4.61 -3.09 -14.17
C ARG A 192 -3.65 -2.42 -15.16
N HIS A 193 -3.54 -1.10 -15.09
CA HIS A 193 -2.59 -0.35 -15.92
C HIS A 193 -1.14 -0.81 -15.76
N ILE A 194 -0.70 -1.08 -14.52
CA ILE A 194 0.64 -1.63 -14.25
C ILE A 194 0.78 -3.08 -14.75
N LEU A 195 -0.24 -3.92 -14.54
CA LEU A 195 -0.22 -5.32 -14.98
C LEU A 195 -0.20 -5.46 -16.51
N ASP A 196 -0.78 -4.50 -17.23
CA ASP A 196 -0.76 -4.44 -18.70
C ASP A 196 0.66 -4.20 -19.25
N TRP A 197 1.63 -3.81 -18.42
CA TRP A 197 3.05 -3.75 -18.82
C TRP A 197 3.70 -5.13 -18.92
N HIS A 198 3.01 -6.18 -18.43
CA HIS A 198 3.48 -7.57 -18.45
C HIS A 198 4.85 -7.79 -17.79
N LEU A 199 5.15 -7.01 -16.75
CA LEU A 199 6.36 -7.14 -15.94
C LEU A 199 6.13 -8.00 -14.70
N PRO A 200 7.17 -8.67 -14.17
CA PRO A 200 7.14 -9.29 -12.85
C PRO A 200 6.71 -8.27 -11.79
N THR A 201 5.55 -8.49 -11.19
CA THR A 201 4.93 -7.53 -10.28
C THR A 201 4.67 -8.17 -8.92
N MET A 202 5.21 -7.56 -7.85
CA MET A 202 4.94 -7.93 -6.46
C MET A 202 3.90 -6.96 -5.88
N LEU A 203 2.80 -7.50 -5.34
CA LEU A 203 1.74 -6.70 -4.73
C LEU A 203 1.86 -6.73 -3.22
N LEU A 204 1.75 -5.56 -2.60
CA LEU A 204 1.73 -5.35 -1.16
C LEU A 204 0.41 -4.66 -0.79
N GLY A 205 -0.10 -4.93 0.42
CA GLY A 205 -1.20 -4.13 0.98
C GLY A 205 -0.69 -2.82 1.57
N GLY A 206 -1.53 -2.13 2.35
CA GLY A 206 -1.16 -0.95 3.14
C GLY A 206 -2.37 -0.22 3.71
N GLY A 207 -2.16 0.91 4.40
CA GLY A 207 -3.21 1.72 4.98
C GLY A 207 -3.95 1.08 6.16
N ARG A 208 -4.53 1.91 7.05
CA ARG A 208 -5.48 1.46 8.08
C ARG A 208 -6.92 1.77 7.68
N SER A 209 -7.53 0.88 6.91
CA SER A 209 -8.97 0.95 6.63
C SER A 209 -9.82 0.06 7.50
N ARG A 210 -11.14 0.25 7.43
CA ARG A 210 -12.09 -0.68 8.07
C ARG A 210 -11.88 -2.07 7.47
N THR A 211 -12.02 -3.13 8.30
CA THR A 211 -11.87 -4.53 7.87
C THR A 211 -12.62 -4.85 6.59
N VAL A 212 -13.85 -4.34 6.47
CA VAL A 212 -14.69 -4.46 5.28
C VAL A 212 -14.05 -3.86 4.03
N GLN A 213 -13.50 -2.64 4.15
CA GLN A 213 -12.85 -1.95 3.03
C GLN A 213 -11.60 -2.69 2.57
N LEU A 214 -10.78 -3.18 3.52
CA LEU A 214 -9.62 -4.03 3.21
C LEU A 214 -10.04 -5.34 2.53
N GLN A 215 -11.10 -6.00 3.01
CA GLN A 215 -11.56 -7.27 2.42
C GLN A 215 -12.12 -7.09 1.01
N THR A 216 -12.87 -6.01 0.78
CA THR A 216 -13.30 -5.60 -0.55
C THR A 216 -12.09 -5.28 -1.45
N ALA A 217 -11.19 -4.42 -0.98
CA ALA A 217 -10.03 -3.96 -1.75
C ALA A 217 -8.93 -5.02 -1.93
N THR A 218 -9.03 -6.19 -1.30
CA THR A 218 -8.07 -7.29 -1.47
C THR A 218 -8.70 -8.55 -2.07
N GLY A 219 -10.00 -8.53 -2.38
CA GLY A 219 -10.68 -9.60 -3.12
C GLY A 219 -10.50 -11.00 -2.54
N ARG A 220 -10.39 -11.15 -1.20
CA ARG A 220 -9.98 -12.44 -0.60
C ARG A 220 -11.00 -13.55 -0.87
N ARG A 221 -10.70 -14.39 -1.88
CA ARG A 221 -10.99 -15.84 -1.84
C ARG A 221 -10.10 -16.48 -0.78
N ARG A 222 -10.66 -16.81 0.39
CA ARG A 222 -10.05 -17.87 1.22
C ARG A 222 -10.48 -19.19 0.62
N ASP A 223 -9.57 -19.84 -0.10
CA ASP A 223 -9.72 -21.26 -0.40
C ASP A 223 -9.53 -22.00 0.93
N GLU A 224 -10.64 -22.35 1.58
CA GLU A 224 -10.61 -23.31 2.67
C GLU A 224 -10.18 -24.64 2.08
N GLY A 225 -8.88 -24.91 2.21
CA GLY A 225 -8.25 -26.10 1.68
C GLY A 225 -9.06 -27.35 2.02
N ARG A 226 -9.63 -27.94 0.97
CA ARG A 226 -9.96 -29.36 0.97
C ARG A 226 -8.64 -30.08 1.19
N ARG A 227 -8.45 -30.64 2.40
CA ARG A 227 -7.31 -31.49 2.74
C ARG A 227 -7.21 -32.61 1.69
N GLY A 228 -6.19 -32.53 0.85
CA GLY A 228 -5.78 -33.63 0.00
C GLY A 228 -5.50 -33.18 -1.42
N GLU A 229 -4.34 -32.57 -1.66
CA GLU A 229 -3.42 -32.96 -2.72
C GLU A 229 -2.14 -32.12 -2.63
N LYS A 230 -0.99 -32.80 -2.74
CA LYS A 230 0.33 -32.18 -2.87
C LYS A 230 0.44 -31.58 -4.28
N GLY A 231 0.79 -30.30 -4.41
CA GLY A 231 1.33 -29.80 -5.68
C GLY A 231 1.15 -28.32 -5.98
N ASN A 232 2.29 -27.64 -6.14
CA ASN A 232 2.55 -26.40 -6.89
C ASN A 232 2.06 -25.05 -6.31
N ASN A 233 3.02 -24.13 -6.21
CA ASN A 233 2.78 -22.69 -6.04
C ASN A 233 1.78 -22.20 -7.10
N THR A 234 0.56 -21.89 -6.67
CA THR A 234 -0.49 -21.32 -7.52
C THR A 234 -0.07 -19.94 -7.97
N THR A 235 0.18 -19.79 -9.28
CA THR A 235 0.39 -18.49 -9.93
C THR A 235 -0.99 -17.96 -10.27
N LEU A 236 -1.43 -16.87 -9.61
CA LEU A 236 -2.71 -16.24 -9.94
C LEU A 236 -2.59 -15.55 -11.30
N SER A 237 -3.56 -15.73 -12.19
CA SER A 237 -3.56 -15.02 -13.46
C SER A 237 -3.87 -13.52 -13.23
N PRO A 238 -3.36 -12.60 -14.07
CA PRO A 238 -3.71 -11.17 -13.98
C PRO A 238 -5.22 -10.92 -14.04
N LEU A 239 -5.95 -11.77 -14.78
CA LEU A 239 -7.41 -11.74 -14.84
C LEU A 239 -8.04 -12.08 -13.47
N ASP A 240 -7.59 -13.11 -12.76
CA ASP A 240 -8.12 -13.50 -11.45
C ASP A 240 -7.88 -12.44 -10.35
N LEU A 241 -6.74 -11.75 -10.39
CA LEU A 241 -6.44 -10.64 -9.47
C LEU A 241 -7.32 -9.42 -9.76
N THR A 242 -7.52 -9.12 -11.06
CA THR A 242 -8.40 -8.02 -11.47
C THR A 242 -9.88 -8.35 -11.27
N GLU A 243 -10.32 -9.60 -11.37
CA GLU A 243 -11.72 -10.00 -11.11
C GLU A 243 -12.03 -10.10 -9.61
N GLY A 244 -11.02 -10.33 -8.76
CA GLY A 244 -11.15 -10.22 -7.31
C GLY A 244 -11.29 -8.78 -6.82
N LEU A 245 -10.76 -7.81 -7.58
CA LEU A 245 -10.76 -6.37 -7.26
C LEU A 245 -11.81 -5.56 -8.04
N CYS A 246 -12.11 -5.96 -9.27
CA CYS A 246 -13.22 -5.50 -10.10
C CYS A 246 -14.27 -6.60 -10.17
N PHE A 247 -15.36 -6.41 -9.44
CA PHE A 247 -16.52 -7.29 -9.55
C PHE A 247 -17.08 -7.24 -10.97
N SER A 248 -17.20 -8.40 -11.62
CA SER A 248 -17.96 -8.51 -12.86
C SER A 248 -19.41 -8.05 -12.60
N PRO A 249 -19.98 -7.15 -13.42
CA PRO A 249 -21.38 -6.70 -13.28
C PRO A 249 -22.42 -7.82 -13.48
N SER A 250 -21.99 -9.03 -13.87
CA SER A 250 -22.86 -10.20 -14.03
C SER A 250 -23.07 -11.02 -12.75
N LEU A 251 -22.32 -10.77 -11.67
CA LEU A 251 -22.48 -11.45 -10.39
C LEU A 251 -23.17 -10.52 -9.38
N SER A 252 -24.35 -10.92 -8.90
CA SER A 252 -25.06 -10.18 -7.85
C SER A 252 -24.21 -10.12 -6.56
N PRO A 253 -23.97 -8.92 -5.98
CA PRO A 253 -23.20 -8.74 -4.74
C PRO A 253 -23.73 -9.59 -3.58
N TYR A 254 -25.05 -9.78 -3.54
CA TYR A 254 -25.75 -10.58 -2.54
C TYR A 254 -25.47 -12.09 -2.65
N LEU A 255 -25.33 -12.62 -3.87
CA LEU A 255 -25.07 -14.05 -4.09
C LEU A 255 -23.65 -14.46 -3.67
N PHE A 256 -22.69 -13.55 -3.77
CA PHE A 256 -21.31 -13.78 -3.34
C PHE A 256 -21.20 -13.86 -1.82
N LEU A 257 -21.78 -12.90 -1.09
CA LEU A 257 -21.75 -12.90 0.37
C LEU A 257 -22.67 -13.98 1.00
N SER A 258 -23.78 -14.32 0.35
CA SER A 258 -24.68 -15.41 0.78
C SER A 258 -24.04 -16.80 0.68
N SER A 259 -23.13 -17.02 -0.29
CA SER A 259 -22.52 -18.33 -0.52
C SER A 259 -21.37 -18.64 0.44
N TYR A 260 -20.85 -17.61 1.12
CA TYR A 260 -19.78 -17.73 2.11
C TYR A 260 -20.27 -17.20 3.46
N LYS A 261 -20.62 -18.10 4.38
CA LYS A 261 -20.73 -17.76 5.80
C LYS A 261 -19.35 -17.40 6.35
N ASN A 262 -18.85 -16.22 6.01
CA ASN A 262 -17.61 -15.69 6.55
C ASN A 262 -17.85 -15.31 8.03
N LEU A 263 -16.88 -15.63 8.90
CA LEU A 263 -16.85 -15.26 10.31
C LEU A 263 -17.19 -13.78 10.58
N PHE A 264 -16.97 -12.91 9.59
CA PHE A 264 -17.17 -11.45 9.70
C PHE A 264 -18.32 -10.90 8.83
N PHE A 265 -19.24 -11.75 8.33
CA PHE A 265 -20.35 -11.32 7.47
C PHE A 265 -21.15 -10.14 8.05
N THR A 266 -21.36 -10.12 9.37
CA THR A 266 -22.10 -9.05 10.05
C THR A 266 -21.39 -7.69 9.99
N GLU A 267 -20.08 -7.64 9.75
CA GLU A 267 -19.34 -6.39 9.61
C GLU A 267 -19.71 -5.64 8.32
N TYR A 268 -20.23 -6.32 7.30
CA TYR A 268 -20.65 -5.74 6.02
C TYR A 268 -22.04 -5.06 6.06
N GLY A 269 -22.71 -5.04 7.21
CA GLY A 269 -24.00 -4.37 7.36
C GLY A 269 -23.90 -2.84 7.26
N PRO A 270 -24.99 -2.14 6.91
CA PRO A 270 -26.33 -2.66 6.71
C PRO A 270 -26.59 -3.22 5.30
N ASP A 271 -25.76 -2.86 4.31
CA ASP A 271 -26.05 -3.12 2.90
C ASP A 271 -25.58 -4.50 2.44
N TYR A 272 -24.68 -5.14 3.20
CA TYR A 272 -24.09 -6.44 2.86
C TYR A 272 -23.62 -6.50 1.41
N SER A 273 -22.92 -5.44 0.99
CA SER A 273 -22.34 -5.26 -0.33
C SER A 273 -20.83 -5.15 -0.22
N LEU A 274 -20.16 -5.57 -1.28
CA LEU A 274 -18.72 -5.34 -1.45
C LEU A 274 -18.45 -3.97 -2.06
N GLU A 275 -19.43 -3.32 -2.67
CA GLU A 275 -19.23 -2.01 -3.29
C GLU A 275 -19.08 -0.90 -2.25
N ILE A 276 -18.07 -0.06 -2.43
CA ILE A 276 -17.89 1.19 -1.67
C ILE A 276 -18.33 2.33 -2.58
N SER A 277 -19.35 3.08 -2.16
CA SER A 277 -19.81 4.26 -2.88
C SER A 277 -19.00 5.50 -2.48
N PRO A 278 -18.65 6.37 -3.45
CA PRO A 278 -18.04 7.66 -3.12
C PRO A 278 -18.94 8.50 -2.20
N SER A 279 -18.34 9.25 -1.29
CA SER A 279 -19.05 10.24 -0.48
C SER A 279 -19.40 11.49 -1.28
N CYS A 280 -20.28 12.34 -0.75
CA CYS A 280 -20.63 13.65 -1.33
C CYS A 280 -19.54 14.72 -1.14
N ARG A 281 -18.34 14.36 -0.64
CA ARG A 281 -17.26 15.32 -0.43
C ARG A 281 -16.78 15.92 -1.75
N HIS A 282 -16.46 17.21 -1.68
CA HIS A 282 -15.94 17.98 -2.80
C HIS A 282 -14.51 17.58 -3.10
N ASP A 283 -14.17 17.46 -4.38
CA ASP A 283 -12.81 17.24 -4.85
C ASP A 283 -12.08 18.59 -4.89
N ARG A 284 -11.01 18.73 -4.10
CA ARG A 284 -10.22 19.98 -3.99
C ARG A 284 -9.07 20.04 -4.99
N ASN A 285 -8.88 19.01 -5.82
CA ASN A 285 -7.79 18.93 -6.77
C ASN A 285 -8.12 19.75 -8.03
N GLU A 286 -7.79 21.03 -8.01
CA GLU A 286 -7.95 21.89 -9.18
C GLU A 286 -7.08 21.40 -10.35
N THR A 287 -7.61 21.39 -11.57
CA THR A 287 -6.88 20.87 -12.75
C THR A 287 -5.57 21.61 -12.99
N LYS A 288 -5.55 22.93 -12.76
CA LYS A 288 -4.33 23.73 -12.87
C LYS A 288 -3.25 23.32 -11.86
N HIS A 289 -3.64 22.88 -10.66
CA HIS A 289 -2.70 22.40 -9.66
C HIS A 289 -2.10 21.05 -10.07
N LEU A 290 -2.90 20.14 -10.61
CA LEU A 290 -2.44 18.82 -11.06
C LEU A 290 -1.57 18.86 -12.33
N ASP A 291 -1.83 19.82 -13.22
CA ASP A 291 -1.06 20.00 -14.46
C ASP A 291 0.32 20.65 -14.23
N THR A 292 0.55 21.29 -13.07
CA THR A 292 1.78 22.04 -12.75
C THR A 292 2.81 21.14 -12.08
#